data_AF-A0A1B3JK65-F1
#
_entry.id   AF-A0A1B3JK65-F1
#
_cell.length_a   1.000
_cell.length_b   1.000
_cell.length_c   1.000
_cell.angle_alpha   90.00
_cell.angle_beta   90.00
_cell.angle_gamma   90.00
#
_symmetry.space_group_name_H-M   'P 1'
#
loop_
_entity.id
_entity.type
_entity.pdbx_description
1 polymer ?
#
loop_
_entity_poly.entity_id
_entity_poly.type
_entity_poly.pdbx_seq_one_letter_code
_entity_poly.pdbx_strand_id
1 'polypeptide(L)'
;MNPLLASAHQEHLDSLAAWDCALEEEIKVVKSEAENKDEHVLYAINEYVSYHDDELALHDLAFGSGAFDKLIELRDRAIAHVAEKRIEKRMNEYHPPY
;
A
#
# COMPACT_ATOMS: atom_id res chain seq x y z
N MET A 1 8.31 37.44 5.69
CA MET A 1 7.92 36.07 5.31
C MET A 1 6.52 36.16 4.71
N ASN A 2 6.29 35.67 3.50
CA ASN A 2 4.99 35.82 2.83
C ASN A 2 3.98 34.82 3.44
N PRO A 3 2.91 35.27 4.12
CA PRO A 3 2.00 34.40 4.87
C PRO A 3 1.27 33.37 3.99
N LEU A 4 1.04 33.68 2.72
CA LEU A 4 0.40 32.77 1.76
C LEU A 4 1.28 31.56 1.42
N LEU A 5 2.60 31.77 1.32
CA LEU A 5 3.58 30.69 1.09
C LEU A 5 3.71 29.79 2.32
N ALA A 6 3.57 30.34 3.53
CA ALA A 6 3.58 29.55 4.76
C ALA A 6 2.30 28.69 4.89
N SER A 7 1.13 29.23 4.52
CA SER A 7 -0.15 28.50 4.52
C SER A 7 -0.14 27.33 3.53
N ALA A 8 0.25 27.57 2.28
CA ALA A 8 0.31 26.52 1.26
C ALA A 8 1.31 25.40 1.60
N HIS A 9 2.42 25.76 2.26
CA HIS A 9 3.37 24.77 2.77
C HIS A 9 2.72 23.92 3.88
N GLN A 10 2.05 24.54 4.85
CA GLN A 10 1.39 23.82 5.94
C GLN A 10 0.29 22.89 5.42
N GLU A 11 -0.57 23.36 4.51
CA GLU A 11 -1.61 22.54 3.88
C GLU A 11 -1.03 21.33 3.13
N HIS A 12 0.13 21.49 2.48
CA HIS A 12 0.81 20.39 1.82
C HIS A 12 1.32 19.33 2.82
N LEU A 13 1.93 19.77 3.94
CA LEU A 13 2.38 18.85 5.00
C LEU A 13 1.22 18.13 5.67
N ASP A 14 0.13 18.85 5.96
CA ASP A 14 -1.07 18.26 6.57
C ASP A 14 -1.71 17.23 5.63
N SER A 15 -1.71 17.49 4.31
CA SER A 15 -2.21 16.55 3.31
C SER A 15 -1.35 15.29 3.22
N LEU A 16 -0.02 15.42 3.29
CA LEU A 16 0.90 14.28 3.34
C LEU A 16 0.69 13.46 4.62
N ALA A 17 0.57 14.11 5.77
CA ALA A 17 0.32 13.42 7.03
C ALA A 17 -1.03 12.69 7.04
N ALA A 18 -2.08 13.30 6.47
CA ALA A 18 -3.38 12.65 6.31
C ALA A 18 -3.31 11.44 5.36
N TRP A 19 -2.51 11.55 4.29
CA TRP A 19 -2.25 10.44 3.37
C TRP A 19 -1.57 9.27 4.06
N ASP A 20 -0.49 9.54 4.80
CA ASP A 20 0.26 8.53 5.53
C ASP A 20 -0.62 7.81 6.57
N CYS A 21 -1.44 8.57 7.32
CA CYS A 21 -2.39 7.97 8.26
C CYS A 21 -3.42 7.07 7.56
N ALA A 22 -4.00 7.52 6.44
CA ALA A 22 -4.97 6.72 5.69
C ALA A 22 -4.34 5.45 5.13
N LEU A 23 -3.09 5.52 4.65
CA LEU A 23 -2.34 4.38 4.15
C LEU A 23 -2.05 3.36 5.26
N GLU A 24 -1.61 3.80 6.45
CA GLU A 24 -1.38 2.91 7.58
C GLU A 24 -2.65 2.18 8.04
N GLU A 25 -3.80 2.87 8.02
CA GLU A 25 -5.09 2.26 8.35
C GLU A 25 -5.50 1.23 7.29
N GLU A 26 -5.39 1.57 6.00
CA GLU A 26 -5.74 0.64 4.92
C GLU A 26 -4.82 -0.58 4.89
N ILE A 27 -3.52 -0.43 5.19
CA ILE A 27 -2.60 -1.56 5.34
C ILE A 27 -3.11 -2.54 6.41
N LYS A 28 -3.60 -2.04 7.55
CA LYS A 28 -4.17 -2.89 8.61
C LYS A 28 -5.43 -3.61 8.13
N VAL A 29 -6.28 -2.93 7.35
CA VAL A 29 -7.48 -3.52 6.75
C VAL A 29 -7.12 -4.63 5.77
N VAL A 30 -6.26 -4.35 4.79
CA VAL A 30 -5.81 -5.34 3.79
C VAL A 30 -5.15 -6.54 4.46
N LYS A 31 -4.33 -6.31 5.49
CA LYS A 31 -3.71 -7.40 6.25
C LYS A 31 -4.75 -8.27 6.96
N SER A 32 -5.73 -7.66 7.63
CA SER A 32 -6.84 -8.38 8.28
C SER A 32 -7.66 -9.18 7.27
N GLU A 33 -7.98 -8.61 6.10
CA GLU A 33 -8.71 -9.31 5.04
C GLU A 33 -7.90 -10.48 4.46
N ALA A 34 -6.59 -10.31 4.27
CA ALA A 34 -5.69 -11.39 3.85
C ALA A 34 -5.63 -12.53 4.88
N GLU A 35 -5.55 -12.19 6.18
CA GLU A 35 -5.59 -13.16 7.29
C GLU A 35 -6.92 -13.92 7.34
N ASN A 36 -8.02 -13.26 6.98
CA ASN A 36 -9.35 -13.85 6.81
C ASN A 36 -9.54 -14.60 5.49
N LYS A 37 -8.49 -14.69 4.67
CA LYS A 37 -8.48 -15.38 3.37
C LYS A 37 -9.45 -14.78 2.35
N ASP A 38 -9.63 -13.47 2.36
CA ASP A 38 -10.37 -12.79 1.30
C ASP A 38 -9.70 -13.06 -0.06
N GLU A 39 -10.44 -13.72 -0.96
CA GLU A 39 -9.89 -14.20 -2.24
C GLU A 39 -9.44 -13.05 -3.14
N HIS A 40 -10.14 -11.90 -3.10
CA HIS A 40 -9.79 -10.75 -3.92
C HIS A 40 -8.51 -10.07 -3.42
N VAL A 41 -8.34 -9.96 -2.11
CA VAL A 41 -7.10 -9.45 -1.51
C VAL A 41 -5.93 -10.37 -1.80
N LEU A 42 -6.09 -11.67 -1.57
CA LEU A 42 -5.02 -12.63 -1.85
C LEU A 42 -4.64 -12.63 -3.33
N TYR A 43 -5.63 -12.52 -4.22
CA TYR A 43 -5.39 -12.36 -5.65
C TYR A 43 -4.56 -11.11 -5.94
N ALA A 44 -4.96 -9.94 -5.43
CA ALA A 44 -4.24 -8.68 -5.67
C ALA A 44 -2.80 -8.69 -5.11
N ILE A 45 -2.58 -9.32 -3.95
CA ILE A 45 -1.24 -9.51 -3.38
C ILE A 45 -0.38 -10.40 -4.30
N ASN A 46 -0.92 -11.52 -4.78
CA ASN A 46 -0.20 -12.42 -5.68
C ASN A 46 0.05 -11.79 -7.06
N GLU A 47 -0.87 -10.96 -7.52
CA GLU A 47 -0.75 -10.20 -8.76
C GLU A 47 0.41 -9.20 -8.70
N TYR A 48 0.59 -8.50 -7.57
CA TYR A 48 1.77 -7.66 -7.33
C TYR A 48 3.07 -8.45 -7.52
N VAL A 49 3.20 -9.61 -6.88
CA VAL A 49 4.41 -10.44 -6.98
C VAL A 49 4.65 -10.91 -8.43
N SER A 50 3.58 -11.26 -9.13
CA SER A 50 3.66 -11.78 -10.51
C SER A 50 4.08 -10.74 -11.54
N TYR A 51 3.77 -9.46 -11.30
CA TYR A 51 4.16 -8.37 -12.22
C TYR A 51 5.49 -7.70 -11.88
N HIS A 52 6.14 -8.08 -10.77
CA HIS A 52 7.42 -7.54 -10.37
C HIS A 52 8.49 -8.65 -10.40
N ASP A 53 9.21 -8.74 -11.52
CA ASP A 53 10.22 -9.79 -11.77
C ASP A 53 11.24 -9.92 -10.63
N ASP A 54 11.66 -8.80 -10.04
CA ASP A 54 12.60 -8.78 -8.90
C ASP A 54 11.98 -9.38 -7.62
N GLU A 55 10.69 -9.15 -7.39
CA GLU A 55 9.96 -9.74 -6.25
C GLU A 55 9.74 -11.23 -6.47
N LEU A 56 9.41 -11.66 -7.69
CA LEU A 56 9.30 -13.07 -8.03
C LEU A 56 10.63 -13.80 -7.87
N ALA A 57 11.74 -13.20 -8.33
CA ALA A 57 13.07 -13.74 -8.14
C ALA A 57 13.47 -13.81 -6.66
N LEU A 58 13.12 -12.79 -5.87
CA LEU A 58 13.34 -12.79 -4.42
C LEU A 58 12.52 -13.86 -3.72
N HIS A 59 11.26 -14.05 -4.13
CA HIS A 59 10.39 -15.10 -3.62
C HIS A 59 11.01 -16.48 -3.81
N ASP A 60 11.41 -16.81 -5.04
CA ASP A 60 11.97 -18.11 -5.38
C ASP A 60 13.31 -18.35 -4.67
N LEU A 61 14.18 -17.34 -4.63
CA LEU A 61 15.45 -17.39 -3.91
C LEU A 61 15.23 -17.60 -2.41
N ALA A 62 14.30 -16.86 -1.81
CA ALA A 62 14.03 -16.93 -0.38
C ALA A 62 13.45 -18.28 0.03
N PHE A 63 12.56 -18.86 -0.79
CA PHE A 63 12.08 -20.23 -0.59
C PHE A 63 13.21 -21.26 -0.69
N GLY A 64 14.07 -21.16 -1.71
CA GLY A 64 15.18 -22.09 -1.91
C GLY A 64 16.29 -22.00 -0.84
N SER A 65 16.51 -20.81 -0.28
CA SER A 65 17.55 -20.54 0.72
C SER A 65 17.07 -20.55 2.17
N GLY A 66 15.75 -20.62 2.40
CA GLY A 66 15.14 -20.50 3.72
C GLY A 66 15.19 -19.08 4.30
N ALA A 67 15.38 -18.05 3.46
CA ALA A 67 15.42 -16.64 3.87
C ALA A 67 14.00 -16.09 4.11
N PHE A 68 13.25 -16.67 5.05
CA PHE A 68 11.85 -16.34 5.31
C PHE A 68 11.61 -14.88 5.66
N ASP A 69 12.58 -14.19 6.27
CA ASP A 69 12.49 -12.75 6.54
C ASP A 69 12.29 -11.93 5.25
N LYS A 70 12.89 -12.37 4.13
CA LYS A 70 12.70 -11.74 2.82
C LYS A 70 11.31 -11.96 2.25
N LEU A 71 10.68 -13.09 2.55
CA LEU A 71 9.29 -13.34 2.19
C LEU A 71 8.33 -12.48 3.02
N ILE A 72 8.65 -12.24 4.29
CA ILE A 72 7.89 -11.32 5.16
C ILE A 72 7.97 -9.89 4.60
N GLU A 73 9.18 -9.42 4.26
CA GLU A 73 9.38 -8.10 3.65
C GLU A 73 8.61 -7.95 2.32
N LEU A 74 8.67 -8.97 1.46
CA LEU A 74 7.95 -8.98 0.18
C LEU A 74 6.43 -8.95 0.37
N ARG A 75 5.90 -9.75 1.31
CA ARG A 75 4.47 -9.73 1.66
C ARG A 75 4.04 -8.34 2.14
N ASP A 76 4.83 -7.73 3.02
CA ASP A 76 4.49 -6.42 3.59
C ASP A 76 4.51 -5.32 2.51
N ARG A 77 5.45 -5.38 1.54
CA ARG A 77 5.44 -4.50 0.36
C ARG A 77 4.20 -4.72 -0.52
N ALA A 78 3.84 -5.97 -0.79
CA ALA A 78 2.65 -6.29 -1.58
C ALA A 78 1.35 -5.78 -0.92
N ILE A 79 1.22 -5.94 0.40
CA ILE A 79 0.09 -5.41 1.18
C ILE A 79 0.03 -3.88 1.08
N ALA A 80 1.17 -3.19 1.24
CA ALA A 80 1.24 -1.73 1.11
C ALA A 80 0.81 -1.25 -0.29
N HIS A 81 1.25 -1.95 -1.34
CA HIS A 81 0.85 -1.65 -2.71
C HIS A 81 -0.66 -1.80 -2.94
N VAL A 82 -1.26 -2.89 -2.44
CA VAL A 82 -2.71 -3.11 -2.56
C VAL A 82 -3.49 -2.04 -1.80
N ALA A 83 -3.03 -1.65 -0.60
CA ALA A 83 -3.62 -0.59 0.19
C ALA A 83 -3.58 0.77 -0.55
N GLU A 84 -2.42 1.14 -1.08
CA GLU A 84 -2.24 2.36 -1.89
C GLU A 84 -3.21 2.38 -3.07
N LYS A 85 -3.26 1.30 -3.87
CA LYS A 85 -4.17 1.19 -5.02
C LYS A 85 -5.64 1.34 -4.65
N ARG A 86 -6.05 0.80 -3.50
CA ARG A 86 -7.44 0.95 -3.01
C ARG A 86 -7.75 2.39 -2.64
N ILE A 87 -6.86 3.08 -1.96
CA ILE A 87 -7.09 4.48 -1.59
C ILE A 87 -7.12 5.35 -2.85
N GLU A 88 -6.14 5.19 -3.77
CA GLU A 88 -6.12 5.89 -5.05
C GLU A 88 -7.43 5.70 -5.82
N LYS A 89 -7.93 4.46 -5.89
CA LYS A 89 -9.21 4.16 -6.54
C LYS A 89 -10.37 4.90 -5.88
N ARG A 90 -10.46 4.89 -4.55
CA ARG A 90 -11.52 5.62 -3.81
C ARG A 90 -11.43 7.13 -4.03
N MET A 91 -10.24 7.70 -4.09
CA MET A 91 -10.06 9.13 -4.40
C MET A 91 -10.50 9.47 -5.82
N ASN A 92 -10.18 8.62 -6.79
CA ASN A 92 -10.59 8.81 -8.19
C ASN A 92 -12.10 8.60 -8.41
N GLU A 93 -12.74 7.77 -7.59
CA GLU A 93 -14.20 7.53 -7.64
C GLU A 93 -15.00 8.59 -6.86
N TYR A 94 -14.37 9.32 -5.93
CA TYR A 94 -15.03 10.35 -5.12
C TYR A 94 -15.55 11.51 -5.98
N HIS A 95 -16.87 11.61 -6.08
CA HIS A 95 -17.57 12.75 -6.66
C HIS A 95 -18.19 13.58 -5.52
N PRO A 96 -17.73 14.82 -5.27
CA PRO A 96 -18.34 15.65 -4.24
C PRO A 96 -19.80 15.96 -4.62
N PRO A 97 -20.76 15.88 -3.68
CA PRO A 97 -22.14 16.27 -3.94
C PRO A 97 -22.18 17.78 -4.25
N TYR A 98 -22.78 18.13 -5.40
CA TYR A 98 -23.05 19.50 -5.83
C TYR A 98 -24.05 20.22 -4.91
#